data_AF-A0A3D4BBY9-F1
#
_entry.id   AF-A0A3D4BBY9-F1
#
_cell.length_a   1.000
_cell.length_b   1.000
_cell.length_c   1.000
_cell.angle_alpha   90.00
_cell.angle_beta   90.00
_cell.angle_gamma   90.00
#
_symmetry.space_group_name_H-M   'P 1'
#
loop_
_entity.id
_entity.type
_entity.pdbx_description
1 polymer ?
#
loop_
_entity_poly.entity_id
_entity_poly.type
_entity_poly.pdbx_seq_one_letter_code
_entity_poly.pdbx_strand_id
1 'polypeptide(L)'
;VEEDVRRVVVISSNHAADYYEQLIWTDRMEFVTPDMLPLSDNYYGWAKAAYELPGFAFATGGVNGGRKLEVVQQRIGGPQETDIDACGPDDLKKMHRALGAYLSVRNQVQLTVKSIETEHIEDEYGIPFQIFCGVSGKYPQFLEPGQRPEDHWIHPRGQQSNPLCG
;
A
#
# COMPACT_ATOMS: atom_id res chain seq x y z
N VAL A 1 22.13 -16.93 7.58
CA VAL A 1 20.66 -16.84 7.39
C VAL A 1 20.16 -16.15 8.64
N GLU A 2 19.73 -14.89 8.55
CA GLU A 2 19.94 -13.99 9.69
C GLU A 2 19.02 -14.25 10.90
N GLU A 3 17.76 -14.69 10.79
CA GLU A 3 16.93 -15.02 11.99
C GLU A 3 15.78 -16.04 11.73
N ASP A 4 15.87 -16.83 10.65
CA ASP A 4 14.80 -17.75 10.19
C ASP A 4 13.38 -17.13 10.07
N VAL A 5 13.30 -15.81 9.93
CA VAL A 5 12.02 -15.09 9.76
C VAL A 5 11.36 -15.49 8.45
N ARG A 6 10.06 -15.83 8.51
CA ARG A 6 9.23 -16.10 7.33
C ARG A 6 8.78 -14.82 6.63
N ARG A 7 8.22 -13.89 7.43
CA ARG A 7 7.56 -12.68 6.94
C ARG A 7 7.93 -11.46 7.75
N VAL A 8 8.08 -10.34 7.05
CA VAL A 8 8.15 -9.00 7.65
C VAL A 8 6.95 -8.19 7.18
N VAL A 9 6.18 -7.68 8.14
CA VAL A 9 5.12 -6.69 7.90
C VAL A 9 5.66 -5.33 8.35
N VAL A 10 5.84 -4.43 7.40
CA VAL A 10 6.43 -3.11 7.61
C VAL A 10 5.33 -2.07 7.60
N ILE A 11 5.23 -1.31 8.69
CA ILE A 11 4.37 -0.13 8.75
C ILE A 11 5.12 1.05 8.12
N SER A 12 4.82 1.28 6.86
CA SER A 12 5.31 2.42 6.06
C SER A 12 4.44 3.65 6.29
N SER A 13 4.35 4.55 5.32
CA SER A 13 3.47 5.72 5.34
C SER A 13 3.08 6.08 3.91
N ASN A 14 1.90 6.68 3.72
CA ASN A 14 1.53 7.28 2.43
C ASN A 14 2.55 8.34 1.97
N HIS A 15 3.29 8.93 2.91
CA HIS A 15 4.38 9.87 2.64
C HIS A 15 5.51 9.25 1.81
N ALA A 16 5.64 7.92 1.75
CA ALA A 16 6.56 7.28 0.81
C ALA A 16 6.28 7.66 -0.66
N ALA A 17 5.08 8.16 -0.97
CA ALA A 17 4.61 8.54 -2.30
C ALA A 17 4.04 9.98 -2.34
N ASP A 18 4.43 10.87 -1.41
CA ASP A 18 3.82 12.20 -1.31
C ASP A 18 4.17 13.19 -2.43
N TYR A 19 5.17 12.90 -3.26
CA TYR A 19 5.41 13.67 -4.49
C TYR A 19 4.16 13.74 -5.38
N TYR A 20 3.41 12.63 -5.48
CA TYR A 20 2.20 12.58 -6.30
C TYR A 20 1.04 13.39 -5.70
N GLU A 21 1.07 13.72 -4.41
CA GLU A 21 0.04 14.56 -3.82
C GLU A 21 -0.06 15.86 -4.63
N GLN A 22 1.06 16.54 -4.90
CA GLN A 22 1.06 17.81 -5.66
C GLN A 22 0.40 17.68 -7.05
N LEU A 23 0.54 16.53 -7.70
CA LEU A 23 -0.11 16.27 -8.98
C LEU A 23 -1.62 16.06 -8.83
N ILE A 24 -2.04 15.42 -7.74
CA ILE A 24 -3.45 15.29 -7.36
C ILE A 24 -4.05 16.66 -7.02
N TRP A 25 -3.33 17.51 -6.27
CA TRP A 25 -3.76 18.87 -5.92
C TRP A 25 -3.94 19.79 -7.14
N THR A 26 -3.32 19.45 -8.27
CA THR A 26 -3.36 20.24 -9.51
C THR A 26 -4.19 19.57 -10.61
N ASP A 27 -5.00 18.56 -10.25
CA ASP A 27 -5.88 17.80 -11.15
C ASP A 27 -5.12 17.16 -12.33
N ARG A 28 -3.83 16.89 -12.16
CA ARG A 28 -2.99 16.20 -13.16
C ARG A 28 -2.99 14.68 -12.99
N MET A 29 -3.52 14.20 -11.88
CA MET A 29 -3.56 12.80 -11.48
C MET A 29 -4.71 12.59 -10.50
N GLU A 30 -5.32 11.41 -10.51
CA GLU A 30 -6.48 11.14 -9.65
C GLU A 30 -6.12 10.34 -8.38
N PHE A 31 -5.24 9.33 -8.50
CA PHE A 31 -4.95 8.42 -7.39
C PHE A 31 -3.54 7.83 -7.48
N VAL A 32 -2.97 7.45 -6.33
CA VAL A 32 -1.72 6.69 -6.22
C VAL A 32 -2.04 5.20 -6.10
N THR A 33 -1.34 4.35 -6.86
CA THR A 33 -1.46 2.88 -6.78
C THR A 33 -0.23 2.25 -6.11
N PRO A 34 -0.34 1.02 -5.59
CA PRO A 34 0.79 0.30 -5.01
C PRO A 34 1.97 0.06 -5.97
N ASP A 35 1.69 -0.03 -7.27
CA ASP A 35 2.70 -0.28 -8.31
C ASP A 35 3.56 0.95 -8.65
N MET A 36 3.10 2.13 -8.24
CA MET A 36 3.84 3.37 -8.48
C MET A 36 5.08 3.42 -7.60
N LEU A 37 6.14 3.98 -8.17
CA LEU A 37 7.40 4.22 -7.46
C LEU A 37 7.15 5.06 -6.21
N PRO A 38 7.74 4.70 -5.06
CA PRO A 38 7.63 5.50 -3.85
C PRO A 38 8.51 6.75 -3.99
N LEU A 39 7.93 7.81 -4.55
CA LEU A 39 8.57 9.11 -4.72
C LEU A 39 8.10 10.04 -3.60
N SER A 40 9.03 10.53 -2.79
CA SER A 40 8.77 11.53 -1.77
C SER A 40 9.60 12.78 -1.99
N ASP A 41 9.01 13.93 -1.68
CA ASP A 41 9.65 15.25 -1.78
C ASP A 41 10.20 15.77 -0.43
N ASN A 42 10.17 14.95 0.63
CA ASN A 42 10.70 15.29 1.95
C ASN A 42 11.44 14.11 2.61
N TYR A 43 12.20 14.41 3.68
CA TYR A 43 13.03 13.40 4.35
C TYR A 43 12.24 12.31 5.09
N TYR A 44 11.04 12.63 5.60
CA TYR A 44 10.22 11.65 6.31
C TYR A 44 9.73 10.57 5.35
N GLY A 45 9.08 10.99 4.25
CA GLY A 45 8.61 10.07 3.22
C GLY A 45 9.75 9.38 2.48
N TRP A 46 10.87 10.07 2.22
CA TRP A 46 12.06 9.47 1.64
C TRP A 46 12.61 8.31 2.49
N ALA A 47 12.67 8.48 3.81
CA ALA A 47 13.11 7.42 4.71
C ALA A 47 12.17 6.20 4.67
N LYS A 48 10.87 6.42 4.46
CA LYS A 48 9.86 5.36 4.28
C LYS A 48 10.03 4.63 2.95
N ALA A 49 10.22 5.37 1.86
CA ALA A 49 10.51 4.82 0.54
C ALA A 49 11.80 4.00 0.52
N ALA A 50 12.83 4.44 1.25
CA ALA A 50 14.16 3.85 1.25
C ALA A 50 14.19 2.37 1.66
N TYR A 51 13.30 1.92 2.56
CA TYR A 51 13.24 0.51 2.97
C TYR A 51 12.24 -0.34 2.17
N GLU A 52 11.45 0.24 1.25
CA GLU A 52 10.61 -0.55 0.34
C GLU A 52 11.47 -1.33 -0.67
N LEU A 53 12.51 -0.69 -1.22
CA LEU A 53 13.38 -1.29 -2.24
C LEU A 53 14.26 -2.44 -1.70
N PRO A 54 14.93 -2.31 -0.54
CA PRO A 54 15.58 -3.46 0.11
C PRO A 54 14.62 -4.60 0.38
N GLY A 55 13.38 -4.30 0.80
CA GLY A 55 12.33 -5.32 0.98
C GLY A 55 12.10 -6.16 -0.28
N PHE A 56 12.05 -5.51 -1.45
CA PHE A 56 11.97 -6.21 -2.72
C PHE A 56 13.21 -7.08 -3.00
N ALA A 57 14.42 -6.56 -2.75
CA ALA A 57 15.65 -7.33 -2.92
C ALA A 57 15.65 -8.62 -2.07
N PHE A 58 15.19 -8.55 -0.81
CA PHE A 58 15.02 -9.74 0.04
C PHE A 58 13.93 -10.69 -0.49
N ALA A 59 12.82 -10.16 -0.99
CA ALA A 59 11.73 -10.96 -1.56
C ALA A 59 12.14 -11.73 -2.83
N THR A 60 13.08 -11.20 -3.62
CA THR A 60 13.64 -11.92 -4.77
C THR A 60 14.59 -13.06 -4.36
N GLY A 61 15.09 -13.06 -3.12
CA GLY A 61 16.13 -13.97 -2.65
C GLY A 61 17.56 -13.61 -3.10
N GLY A 62 17.72 -12.54 -3.90
CA GLY A 62 19.01 -12.14 -4.47
C GLY A 62 20.05 -11.71 -3.43
N VAL A 63 19.61 -11.20 -2.28
CA VAL A 63 20.49 -10.74 -1.18
C VAL A 63 20.52 -11.69 0.02
N ASN A 64 19.86 -12.85 -0.07
CA ASN A 64 19.69 -13.80 1.04
C ASN A 64 19.96 -15.25 0.62
N GLY A 65 20.99 -15.46 -0.22
CA GLY A 65 21.44 -16.80 -0.63
C GLY A 65 20.36 -17.64 -1.34
N GLY A 66 19.47 -16.99 -2.08
CA GLY A 66 18.35 -17.65 -2.79
C GLY A 66 17.09 -17.85 -1.94
N ARG A 67 17.13 -17.62 -0.62
CA ARG A 67 15.94 -17.68 0.23
C ARG A 67 15.12 -16.40 0.08
N LYS A 68 13.90 -16.51 -0.43
CA LYS A 68 12.92 -15.41 -0.50
C LYS A 68 12.39 -15.09 0.90
N LEU A 69 12.29 -13.80 1.21
CA LEU A 69 11.63 -13.30 2.41
C LEU A 69 10.24 -12.76 2.02
N GLU A 70 9.19 -13.16 2.73
CA GLU A 70 7.88 -12.56 2.50
C GLU A 70 7.85 -11.14 3.08
N VAL A 71 7.50 -10.15 2.26
CA VAL A 71 7.53 -8.74 2.66
C VAL A 71 6.22 -8.06 2.30
N VAL A 72 5.60 -7.46 3.32
CA VAL A 72 4.39 -6.66 3.18
C VAL A 72 4.67 -5.23 3.64
N GLN A 73 4.48 -4.25 2.77
CA GLN A 73 4.64 -2.83 3.05
C GLN A 73 3.27 -2.16 3.16
N GLN A 74 2.96 -1.57 4.31
CA GLN A 74 1.71 -0.85 4.53
C GLN A 74 1.96 0.65 4.49
N ARG A 75 1.67 1.30 3.36
CA ARG A 75 1.69 2.76 3.23
C ARG A 75 0.45 3.34 3.92
N ILE A 76 0.46 3.37 5.25
CA ILE A 76 -0.67 3.85 6.04
C ILE A 76 -0.92 5.34 5.75
N GLY A 77 -2.17 5.69 5.47
CA GLY A 77 -2.60 7.08 5.38
C GLY A 77 -2.70 7.74 6.76
N GLY A 78 -3.32 8.89 6.79
CA GLY A 78 -3.78 9.56 8.02
C GLY A 78 -5.10 10.24 7.69
N PRO A 79 -6.15 10.05 8.49
CA PRO A 79 -6.24 10.62 9.82
C PRO A 79 -6.82 9.69 10.91
N GLN A 80 -6.49 10.03 12.16
CA GLN A 80 -7.18 9.50 13.34
C GLN A 80 -8.61 10.03 13.37
N GLU A 81 -9.51 9.35 14.10
CA GLU A 81 -10.94 9.70 14.19
C GLU A 81 -11.24 11.16 14.57
N THR A 82 -10.23 11.90 15.06
CA THR A 82 -10.31 13.28 15.57
C THR A 82 -9.79 14.37 14.61
N ASP A 83 -9.14 14.05 13.48
CA ASP A 83 -8.51 15.09 12.64
C ASP A 83 -9.51 15.85 11.73
N ILE A 84 -10.70 15.27 11.49
CA ILE A 84 -11.79 15.96 10.79
C ILE A 84 -12.30 17.14 11.62
N ASP A 85 -12.27 17.03 12.95
CA ASP A 85 -12.66 18.11 13.87
C ASP A 85 -11.72 19.33 13.78
N ALA A 86 -10.51 19.14 13.24
CA ALA A 86 -9.52 20.19 12.99
C ALA A 86 -9.59 20.80 11.58
N CYS A 87 -10.59 20.42 10.78
CA CYS A 87 -10.87 21.04 9.48
C CYS A 87 -11.90 22.16 9.67
N GLY A 88 -11.51 23.40 9.33
CA GLY A 88 -12.45 24.53 9.31
C GLY A 88 -13.47 24.38 8.18
N PRO A 89 -14.65 25.04 8.27
CA PRO A 89 -15.73 24.93 7.28
C PRO A 89 -15.30 25.27 5.84
N ASP A 90 -14.28 26.12 5.69
CA ASP A 90 -13.81 26.62 4.39
C ASP A 90 -12.64 25.81 3.81
N ASP A 91 -12.14 24.79 4.54
CA ASP A 91 -10.96 24.00 4.13
C ASP A 91 -11.35 22.67 3.44
N LEU A 92 -12.16 22.80 2.38
CA LEU A 92 -12.65 21.67 1.58
C LEU A 92 -11.52 20.81 1.03
N LYS A 93 -10.36 21.40 0.73
CA LYS A 93 -9.20 20.66 0.21
C LYS A 93 -8.54 19.79 1.28
N LYS A 94 -8.36 20.31 2.50
CA LYS A 94 -7.87 19.52 3.63
C LYS A 94 -8.86 18.42 4.03
N MET A 95 -10.15 18.70 3.99
CA MET A 95 -11.20 17.69 4.21
C MET A 95 -11.15 16.57 3.15
N HIS A 96 -11.04 16.93 1.86
CA HIS A 96 -10.92 15.95 0.77
C HIS A 96 -9.67 15.06 0.94
N ARG A 97 -8.53 15.65 1.32
CA ARG A 97 -7.31 14.89 1.66
C ARG A 97 -7.55 13.95 2.85
N ALA A 98 -8.15 14.47 3.93
CA ALA A 98 -8.40 13.69 5.14
C ALA A 98 -9.30 12.47 4.86
N LEU A 99 -10.27 12.62 3.95
CA LEU A 99 -11.11 11.51 3.49
C LEU A 99 -10.33 10.55 2.56
N GLY A 100 -9.54 11.09 1.62
CA GLY A 100 -8.75 10.29 0.68
C GLY A 100 -7.63 9.48 1.34
N ALA A 101 -7.15 9.91 2.51
CA ALA A 101 -6.14 9.23 3.31
C ALA A 101 -6.71 8.56 4.58
N TYR A 102 -8.05 8.53 4.75
CA TYR A 102 -8.72 8.00 5.93
C TYR A 102 -8.34 6.56 6.22
N LEU A 103 -8.02 6.20 7.46
CA LEU A 103 -7.77 4.83 7.87
C LEU A 103 -8.40 4.57 9.24
N SER A 104 -9.55 3.89 9.27
CA SER A 104 -10.20 3.52 10.53
C SER A 104 -9.37 2.50 11.32
N VAL A 105 -9.48 2.54 12.64
CA VAL A 105 -8.82 1.57 13.55
C VAL A 105 -9.19 0.14 13.19
N ARG A 106 -10.47 -0.13 12.91
CA ARG A 106 -10.94 -1.46 12.49
C ARG A 106 -10.18 -1.96 11.27
N ASN A 107 -10.06 -1.11 10.27
CA ASN A 107 -9.47 -1.52 9.01
C ASN A 107 -7.95 -1.62 9.10
N GLN A 108 -7.30 -0.77 9.90
CA GLN A 108 -5.89 -0.91 10.21
C GLN A 108 -5.61 -2.27 10.88
N VAL A 109 -6.39 -2.65 11.89
CA VAL A 109 -6.28 -3.96 12.54
C VAL A 109 -6.47 -5.09 11.53
N GLN A 110 -7.52 -5.04 10.72
CA GLN A 110 -7.76 -6.08 9.71
C GLN A 110 -6.62 -6.17 8.67
N LEU A 111 -6.09 -5.04 8.21
CA LEU A 111 -4.97 -5.02 7.28
C LEU A 111 -3.72 -5.64 7.91
N THR A 112 -3.40 -5.29 9.16
CA THR A 112 -2.27 -5.88 9.90
C THR A 112 -2.45 -7.38 10.13
N VAL A 113 -3.61 -7.81 10.63
CA VAL A 113 -3.92 -9.23 10.88
C VAL A 113 -3.79 -10.05 9.60
N LYS A 114 -4.45 -9.62 8.51
CA LYS A 114 -4.35 -10.32 7.22
C LYS A 114 -2.93 -10.34 6.66
N SER A 115 -2.17 -9.25 6.84
CA SER A 115 -0.77 -9.22 6.41
C SER A 115 0.10 -10.24 7.14
N ILE A 116 -0.26 -10.63 8.36
CA ILE A 116 0.46 -11.65 9.15
C ILE A 116 -0.05 -13.06 8.84
N GLU A 117 -1.37 -13.23 8.82
CA GLU A 117 -2.02 -14.55 8.84
C GLU A 117 -2.17 -15.20 7.47
N THR A 118 -2.23 -14.41 6.39
CA THR A 118 -2.35 -14.98 5.04
C THR A 118 -1.23 -15.99 4.80
N GLU A 119 -1.57 -17.17 4.28
CA GLU A 119 -0.59 -18.23 4.04
C GLU A 119 0.41 -17.83 2.95
N HIS A 120 -0.10 -17.43 1.78
CA HIS A 120 0.66 -17.16 0.55
C HIS A 120 0.43 -15.73 0.04
N ILE A 121 1.50 -15.06 -0.39
CA ILE A 121 1.47 -13.67 -0.89
C ILE A 121 2.26 -13.46 -2.18
N GLU A 122 2.66 -14.55 -2.82
CA GLU A 122 3.39 -14.57 -4.07
C GLU A 122 2.58 -13.93 -5.22
N ASP A 123 3.25 -13.15 -6.04
CA ASP A 123 2.71 -12.70 -7.33
C ASP A 123 2.76 -13.80 -8.41
N GLU A 124 2.35 -13.47 -9.63
CA GLU A 124 2.37 -14.37 -10.79
C GLU A 124 3.78 -14.90 -11.15
N TYR A 125 4.84 -14.24 -10.68
CA TYR A 125 6.24 -14.63 -10.87
C TYR A 125 6.83 -15.33 -9.64
N GLY A 126 6.01 -15.61 -8.62
CA GLY A 126 6.43 -16.25 -7.39
C GLY A 126 7.21 -15.33 -6.44
N ILE A 127 7.09 -14.00 -6.57
CA ILE A 127 7.77 -13.03 -5.69
C ILE A 127 6.82 -12.62 -4.55
N PRO A 128 7.16 -12.90 -3.28
CA PRO A 128 6.29 -12.60 -2.14
C PRO A 128 6.48 -11.14 -1.65
N PHE A 129 6.13 -10.16 -2.49
CA PHE A 129 6.29 -8.73 -2.18
C PHE A 129 5.03 -7.92 -2.46
N GLN A 130 4.34 -7.50 -1.39
CA GLN A 130 3.08 -6.75 -1.47
C GLN A 130 3.23 -5.35 -0.90
N ILE A 131 2.60 -4.37 -1.55
CA ILE A 131 2.44 -3.00 -1.06
C ILE A 131 0.94 -2.73 -0.95
N PHE A 132 0.51 -2.15 0.16
CA PHE A 132 -0.87 -1.72 0.37
C PHE A 132 -0.92 -0.22 0.68
N CYS A 133 -1.79 0.52 -0.01
CA CYS A 133 -2.18 1.85 0.42
C CYS A 133 -3.22 1.71 1.54
N GLY A 134 -2.85 2.07 2.76
CA GLY A 134 -3.69 1.90 3.95
C GLY A 134 -4.74 3.00 4.03
N VAL A 135 -5.80 2.88 3.23
CA VAL A 135 -6.94 3.81 3.16
C VAL A 135 -8.28 3.07 3.27
N SER A 136 -9.21 3.69 3.98
CA SER A 136 -10.54 3.21 4.36
C SER A 136 -11.55 3.72 3.36
N GLY A 137 -11.70 2.94 2.30
CA GLY A 137 -12.58 3.24 1.18
C GLY A 137 -12.28 2.22 0.10
N LYS A 138 -12.85 1.02 0.26
CA LYS A 138 -12.66 -0.19 -0.56
C LYS A 138 -11.31 -0.90 -0.34
N TYR A 139 -11.27 -1.78 0.65
CA TYR A 139 -10.22 -2.81 0.71
C TYR A 139 -10.49 -3.89 -0.33
N PRO A 140 -9.48 -4.39 -1.05
CA PRO A 140 -9.60 -5.70 -1.67
C PRO A 140 -9.78 -6.74 -0.55
N GLN A 141 -10.79 -7.59 -0.72
CA GLN A 141 -10.84 -8.83 0.04
C GLN A 141 -9.61 -9.64 -0.32
N PHE A 142 -8.97 -10.26 0.68
CA PHE A 142 -8.08 -11.39 0.40
C PHE A 142 -8.95 -12.44 -0.30
N LEU A 143 -8.69 -12.69 -1.59
CA LEU A 143 -9.46 -13.64 -2.38
C LEU A 143 -9.03 -15.06 -2.00
N GLU A 144 -9.91 -15.81 -1.36
CA GLU A 144 -9.87 -17.28 -1.38
C GLU A 144 -10.14 -17.76 -2.83
N PRO A 145 -9.60 -18.91 -3.26
CA PRO A 145 -9.82 -19.41 -4.62
C PRO A 145 -11.32 -19.67 -4.87
N GLY A 146 -11.96 -18.87 -5.73
CA GLY A 146 -13.30 -19.17 -6.28
C GLY A 146 -14.41 -18.10 -6.17
N GLN A 147 -14.13 -16.86 -5.77
CA GLN A 147 -15.14 -15.79 -5.77
C GLN A 147 -14.99 -14.83 -6.97
N ARG A 148 -16.10 -14.53 -7.64
CA ARG A 148 -16.19 -13.81 -8.92
C ARG A 148 -16.06 -12.28 -8.80
N PRO A 149 -15.68 -11.59 -9.90
CA PRO A 149 -15.10 -10.25 -9.89
C PRO A 149 -16.10 -9.20 -10.38
N GLU A 150 -16.71 -8.49 -9.45
CA GLU A 150 -17.46 -7.28 -9.76
C GLU A 150 -17.11 -6.23 -8.69
N ASP A 151 -16.57 -5.08 -9.15
CA ASP A 151 -16.10 -3.90 -8.40
C ASP A 151 -14.62 -3.86 -7.98
N HIS A 152 -13.75 -3.90 -8.99
CA HIS A 152 -12.32 -3.56 -8.96
C HIS A 152 -12.05 -2.22 -8.27
N TRP A 153 -11.21 -2.16 -7.23
CA TRP A 153 -10.19 -1.11 -7.02
C TRP A 153 -9.11 -1.65 -6.06
N ILE A 154 -7.84 -1.62 -6.51
CA ILE A 154 -6.61 -2.22 -5.96
C ILE A 154 -6.34 -3.67 -6.44
N HIS A 155 -5.46 -3.77 -7.45
CA HIS A 155 -4.88 -5.03 -7.91
C HIS A 155 -3.56 -5.30 -7.14
N PRO A 156 -3.31 -6.52 -6.64
CA PRO A 156 -1.96 -6.94 -6.27
C PRO A 156 -1.05 -6.87 -7.51
N ARG A 157 0.25 -6.66 -7.29
CA ARG A 157 1.26 -6.67 -8.38
C ARG A 157 1.10 -7.94 -9.22
N GLY A 158 0.99 -7.82 -10.54
CA GLY A 158 0.96 -8.95 -11.47
C GLY A 158 -0.41 -9.39 -12.00
N GLN A 159 -1.44 -8.54 -11.95
CA GLN A 159 -2.64 -8.71 -12.78
C GLN A 159 -2.86 -7.47 -13.64
N GLN A 160 -2.19 -7.42 -14.80
CA GLN A 160 -2.57 -6.50 -15.87
C GLN A 160 -3.86 -7.02 -16.52
N SER A 161 -4.98 -6.31 -16.33
CA SER A 161 -6.07 -6.40 -17.29
C SER A 161 -5.64 -5.70 -18.57
N ASN A 162 -5.47 -6.50 -19.61
CA ASN A 162 -5.22 -6.06 -20.97
C ASN A 162 -6.37 -5.11 -21.41
N PRO A 163 -6.12 -3.89 -21.91
CA PRO A 163 -7.18 -3.06 -22.44
C PRO A 163 -7.55 -3.57 -23.84
N LEU A 164 -8.53 -4.47 -23.89
CA LEU A 164 -9.14 -4.90 -25.15
C LEU A 164 -10.65 -4.68 -25.11
N CYS A 165 -11.07 -3.79 -26.01
CA CYS A 165 -12.40 -3.64 -26.63
C CYS A 165 -13.58 -3.15 -25.77
N GLY A 166 -14.16 -2.03 -26.21
CA GLY A 166 -15.48 -1.55 -25.80
C GLY A 166 -15.63 -0.05 -25.98
#